data_AF-A0A0F8WA41-F1
#
_entry.id   AF-A0A0F8WA41-F1
#
_cell.length_a   1.000
_cell.length_b   1.000
_cell.length_c   1.000
_cell.angle_alpha   90.00
_cell.angle_beta   90.00
_cell.angle_gamma   90.00
#
_symmetry.space_group_name_H-M   'P 1'
#
loop_
_entity.id
_entity.type
_entity.pdbx_description
1 polymer ?
#
loop_
_entity_poly.entity_id
_entity_poly.type
_entity_poly.pdbx_seq_one_letter_code
_entity_poly.pdbx_strand_id
1 'polypeptide(L)'
;DQVLAFTRGGYVCPFSTDRLEDFFNTENFFGANPDLIICGEIAGPENPYNIESPPYVAEDVNFFTFDIKIKNTDQQVPVEKRYELFDKYEIPTVTRFGKYTPSDTKKLIEHIKELNEKGCEGFVFKPTNPAEKTLKYVTVDSCLKDIKVNSSVMIETPAEFFTHRILRTIIYLLEHNFPLDKAFLEKTGEALLLPIFENAEKAVKGEMIVERFNVRFNKKQNITKLFEHFRKCKVDAELISQKKVGKYWHVEFVRRCFASYEIIQNYWKGFSHFD
;
A
#
# COMPACT_ATOMS: atom_id res chain seq x y z
N ASP A 1 17.31 -3.08 -24.52
CA ASP A 1 16.81 -2.05 -23.60
C ASP A 1 16.25 -2.68 -22.33
N GLN A 2 16.23 -1.95 -21.21
CA GLN A 2 15.75 -2.47 -19.92
C GLN A 2 14.44 -1.79 -19.51
N VAL A 3 13.46 -2.58 -19.07
CA VAL A 3 12.22 -2.07 -18.46
C VAL A 3 12.49 -1.72 -17.00
N LEU A 4 12.03 -0.54 -16.56
CA LEU A 4 12.24 -0.02 -15.20
C LEU A 4 10.91 0.24 -14.51
N ALA A 5 10.81 -0.11 -13.23
CA ALA A 5 9.69 0.27 -12.38
C ALA A 5 10.06 1.48 -11.51
N PHE A 6 9.19 2.48 -11.49
CA PHE A 6 9.35 3.68 -10.68
C PHE A 6 8.36 3.67 -9.51
N THR A 7 8.84 3.99 -8.31
CA THR A 7 7.95 4.24 -7.16
C THR A 7 7.19 5.55 -7.36
N ARG A 8 6.18 5.79 -6.52
CA ARG A 8 5.42 7.05 -6.52
C ARG A 8 6.31 8.30 -6.37
N GLY A 9 7.44 8.19 -5.66
CA GLY A 9 8.41 9.27 -5.48
C GLY A 9 9.32 9.52 -6.69
N GLY A 10 9.16 8.77 -7.79
CA GLY A 10 9.97 8.93 -8.99
C GLY A 10 11.32 8.20 -8.96
N TYR A 11 11.54 7.30 -7.99
CA TYR A 11 12.77 6.52 -7.88
C TYR A 11 12.63 5.19 -8.62
N VAL A 12 13.68 4.79 -9.34
CA VAL A 12 13.76 3.41 -9.87
C VAL A 12 13.82 2.44 -8.69
N CYS A 13 12.80 1.60 -8.57
CA CYS A 13 12.69 0.61 -7.51
C CYS A 13 13.44 -0.67 -7.88
N PRO A 14 14.49 -1.07 -7.12
CA PRO A 14 15.22 -2.30 -7.41
C PRO A 14 14.38 -3.56 -7.25
N PHE A 15 13.51 -3.60 -6.24
CA PHE A 15 12.59 -4.72 -6.01
C PHE A 15 11.56 -4.84 -7.14
N SER A 16 10.76 -3.79 -7.39
CA SER A 16 9.73 -3.85 -8.43
C SER A 16 10.33 -4.16 -9.79
N THR A 17 11.46 -3.53 -10.16
CA THR A 17 12.13 -3.79 -11.44
C THR A 17 12.60 -5.23 -11.57
N ASP A 18 13.05 -5.85 -10.48
CA ASP A 18 13.46 -7.26 -10.45
C ASP A 18 12.28 -8.22 -10.60
N ARG A 19 11.10 -7.83 -10.11
CA ARG A 19 9.90 -8.68 -10.05
C ARG A 19 8.97 -8.54 -11.25
N LEU A 20 9.11 -7.51 -12.09
CA LEU A 20 8.22 -7.27 -13.24
C LEU A 20 8.08 -8.50 -14.17
N GLU A 21 9.18 -9.20 -14.43
CA GLU A 21 9.21 -10.38 -15.32
C GLU A 21 8.42 -11.57 -14.77
N ASP A 22 8.10 -11.58 -13.46
CA ASP A 22 7.27 -12.64 -12.87
C ASP A 22 5.77 -12.46 -13.19
N PHE A 23 5.34 -11.27 -13.59
CA PHE A 23 3.91 -10.94 -13.70
C PHE A 23 3.37 -10.97 -15.13
N PHE A 24 4.17 -10.56 -16.11
CA PHE A 24 3.78 -10.55 -17.53
C PHE A 24 5.01 -10.44 -18.44
N ASN A 25 4.84 -10.75 -19.73
CA ASN A 25 5.91 -10.61 -20.72
C ASN A 25 6.16 -9.12 -21.05
N THR A 26 7.07 -8.51 -20.31
CA THR A 26 7.39 -7.08 -20.45
C THR A 26 8.00 -6.76 -21.82
N GLU A 27 8.86 -7.62 -22.37
CA GLU A 27 9.49 -7.43 -23.68
C GLU A 27 8.45 -7.39 -24.80
N ASN A 28 7.48 -8.30 -24.79
CA ASN A 28 6.40 -8.33 -25.78
C ASN A 28 5.54 -7.06 -25.70
N PHE A 29 5.08 -6.67 -24.50
CA PHE A 29 4.26 -5.47 -24.35
C PHE A 29 5.00 -4.20 -24.76
N PHE A 30 6.19 -3.95 -24.22
CA PHE A 30 6.92 -2.71 -24.47
C PHE A 30 7.60 -2.69 -25.85
N GLY A 31 7.91 -3.85 -26.44
CA GLY A 31 8.37 -3.95 -27.82
C GLY A 31 7.31 -3.50 -28.82
N ALA A 32 6.04 -3.85 -28.57
CA ALA A 32 4.91 -3.41 -29.39
C ALA A 32 4.38 -2.01 -29.01
N ASN A 33 4.60 -1.56 -27.77
CA ASN A 33 4.08 -0.30 -27.23
C ASN A 33 5.16 0.53 -26.50
N PRO A 34 6.22 0.98 -27.20
CA PRO A 34 7.38 1.60 -26.56
C PRO A 34 7.07 2.95 -25.90
N ASP A 35 6.02 3.65 -26.33
CA ASP A 35 5.62 4.96 -25.81
C ASP A 35 4.65 4.90 -24.63
N LEU A 36 4.27 3.70 -24.18
CA LEU A 36 3.33 3.52 -23.08
C LEU A 36 4.06 3.30 -21.74
N ILE A 37 3.40 3.72 -20.67
CA ILE A 37 3.81 3.49 -19.28
C ILE A 37 2.65 2.78 -18.58
N ILE A 38 2.91 1.60 -18.02
CA ILE A 38 1.92 0.89 -17.19
C ILE A 38 1.95 1.49 -15.77
N CYS A 39 0.77 1.80 -15.22
CA CYS A 39 0.61 2.09 -13.80
C CYS A 39 -0.16 0.96 -13.14
N GLY A 40 0.38 0.46 -12.04
CA GLY A 40 -0.22 -0.62 -11.27
C GLY A 40 0.28 -0.61 -9.84
N GLU A 41 -0.36 -1.42 -9.02
CA GLU A 41 -0.02 -1.64 -7.63
C GLU A 41 0.73 -2.97 -7.51
N ILE A 42 1.86 -3.00 -6.81
CA ILE A 42 2.48 -4.27 -6.39
C ILE A 42 2.10 -4.47 -4.94
N ALA A 43 1.34 -5.52 -4.64
CA ALA A 43 0.74 -5.72 -3.34
C ALA A 43 0.76 -7.19 -2.92
N GLY A 44 0.98 -7.42 -1.63
CA GLY A 44 1.05 -8.75 -1.03
C GLY A 44 1.83 -8.71 0.29
N PRO A 45 1.79 -9.79 1.08
CA PRO A 45 2.38 -9.84 2.41
C PRO A 45 3.91 -9.78 2.41
N GLU A 46 4.57 -9.97 1.26
CA GLU A 46 6.03 -9.91 1.14
C GLU A 46 6.50 -8.69 0.33
N ASN A 47 5.96 -7.52 0.67
CA ASN A 47 6.27 -6.24 0.05
C ASN A 47 7.32 -5.46 0.87
N PRO A 48 8.32 -4.80 0.24
CA PRO A 48 9.34 -4.05 0.97
C PRO A 48 8.89 -2.69 1.55
N TYR A 49 7.65 -2.26 1.29
CA TYR A 49 7.16 -0.92 1.60
C TYR A 49 5.91 -0.91 2.50
N ASN A 50 4.99 -1.87 2.30
CA ASN A 50 3.72 -1.92 2.99
C ASN A 50 3.60 -3.22 3.79
N ILE A 51 3.10 -3.13 5.03
CA ILE A 51 2.79 -4.28 5.89
C ILE A 51 1.42 -4.86 5.54
N GLU A 52 0.46 -3.99 5.23
CA GLU A 52 -0.88 -4.41 4.82
C GLU A 52 -0.85 -5.05 3.43
N SER A 53 -1.68 -6.07 3.26
CA SER A 53 -1.79 -6.80 2.00
C SER A 53 -3.26 -7.07 1.65
N PRO A 54 -3.60 -7.17 0.34
CA PRO A 54 -4.92 -7.57 -0.06
C PRO A 54 -5.20 -8.99 0.46
N PRO A 55 -6.39 -9.25 1.02
CA PRO A 55 -6.70 -10.50 1.73
C PRO A 55 -6.68 -11.74 0.81
N TYR A 56 -6.73 -11.53 -0.51
CA TYR A 56 -6.67 -12.58 -1.53
C TYR A 56 -5.26 -12.85 -2.06
N VAL A 57 -4.23 -12.17 -1.55
CA VAL A 57 -2.81 -12.47 -1.84
C VAL A 57 -2.22 -13.14 -0.61
N ALA A 58 -2.16 -14.47 -0.62
CA ALA A 58 -1.77 -15.25 0.55
C ALA A 58 -0.26 -15.29 0.81
N GLU A 59 0.55 -15.13 -0.23
CA GLU A 59 2.01 -15.14 -0.14
C GLU A 59 2.63 -14.20 -1.18
N ASP A 60 3.91 -13.88 -1.00
CA ASP A 60 4.69 -13.06 -1.94
C ASP A 60 4.02 -11.70 -2.27
N VAL A 61 4.08 -11.28 -3.53
CA VAL A 61 3.42 -10.11 -4.08
C VAL A 61 2.82 -10.43 -5.44
N ASN A 62 1.73 -9.75 -5.77
CA ASN A 62 1.14 -9.72 -7.10
C ASN A 62 1.20 -8.29 -7.67
N PHE A 63 1.08 -8.18 -8.99
CA PHE A 63 0.96 -6.90 -9.68
C PHE A 63 -0.47 -6.70 -10.17
N PHE A 64 -1.06 -5.54 -9.90
CA PHE A 64 -2.42 -5.21 -10.29
C PHE A 64 -2.42 -3.91 -11.08
N THR A 65 -2.45 -4.04 -12.40
CA THR A 65 -2.50 -2.87 -13.28
C THR A 65 -3.85 -2.19 -13.23
N PHE A 66 -3.82 -0.87 -13.32
CA PHE A 66 -5.01 -0.05 -13.33
C PHE A 66 -4.93 1.10 -14.34
N ASP A 67 -3.75 1.52 -14.79
CA ASP A 67 -3.61 2.62 -15.76
C ASP A 67 -2.58 2.35 -16.85
N ILE A 68 -2.73 3.08 -17.96
CA ILE A 68 -1.70 3.21 -18.98
C ILE A 68 -1.60 4.69 -19.36
N LYS A 69 -0.40 5.26 -19.20
CA LYS A 69 -0.06 6.63 -19.60
C LYS A 69 0.76 6.64 -20.87
N ILE A 70 0.77 7.79 -21.54
CA ILE A 70 1.60 8.02 -22.73
C ILE A 70 2.82 8.85 -22.32
N LYS A 71 4.03 8.37 -22.66
CA LYS A 71 5.30 9.05 -22.35
C LYS A 71 5.28 10.50 -22.84
N ASN A 72 5.88 11.39 -22.06
CA ASN A 72 6.03 12.82 -22.38
C ASN A 72 4.69 13.57 -22.57
N THR A 73 3.60 13.06 -22.01
CA THR A 73 2.29 13.72 -22.02
C THR A 73 1.59 13.53 -20.67
N ASP A 74 0.57 14.35 -20.41
CA ASP A 74 -0.37 14.14 -19.30
C ASP A 74 -1.54 13.22 -19.67
N GLN A 75 -1.51 12.62 -20.86
CA GLN A 75 -2.60 11.81 -21.38
C GLN A 75 -2.55 10.37 -20.85
N GLN A 76 -3.75 9.82 -20.69
CA GLN A 76 -3.98 8.42 -20.36
C GLN A 76 -4.66 7.72 -21.52
N VAL A 77 -4.38 6.43 -21.69
CA VAL A 77 -5.14 5.60 -22.63
C VAL A 77 -6.58 5.47 -22.12
N PRO A 78 -7.60 5.68 -22.98
CA PRO A 78 -9.00 5.48 -22.61
C PRO A 78 -9.27 4.10 -21.99
N VAL A 79 -10.23 4.02 -21.06
CA VAL A 79 -10.46 2.84 -20.22
C VAL A 79 -10.70 1.56 -21.05
N GLU A 80 -11.50 1.65 -22.11
CA GLU A 80 -11.82 0.51 -22.98
C GLU A 80 -10.56 -0.02 -23.68
N LYS A 81 -9.83 0.86 -24.36
CA LYS A 81 -8.58 0.50 -25.04
C LYS A 81 -7.51 -0.01 -24.07
N ARG A 82 -7.49 0.52 -22.85
CA ARG A 82 -6.60 0.08 -21.79
C ARG A 82 -6.89 -1.37 -21.37
N TYR A 83 -8.17 -1.71 -21.19
CA TYR A 83 -8.59 -3.07 -20.87
C TYR A 83 -8.30 -4.04 -22.00
N GLU A 84 -8.54 -3.65 -23.26
CA GLU A 84 -8.14 -4.45 -24.43
C GLU A 84 -6.63 -4.74 -24.44
N LEU A 85 -5.80 -3.75 -24.11
CA LEU A 85 -4.35 -3.94 -24.01
C LEU A 85 -3.99 -4.90 -22.88
N PHE A 86 -4.55 -4.72 -21.69
CA PHE A 86 -4.28 -5.63 -20.57
C PHE A 86 -4.70 -7.07 -20.89
N ASP A 87 -5.87 -7.27 -21.50
CA ASP A 87 -6.37 -8.59 -21.86
C ASP A 87 -5.52 -9.23 -22.97
N LYS A 88 -5.17 -8.46 -24.02
CA LYS A 88 -4.33 -8.92 -25.14
C LYS A 88 -2.95 -9.40 -24.71
N TYR A 89 -2.33 -8.71 -23.75
CA TYR A 89 -0.98 -9.02 -23.29
C TYR A 89 -0.98 -9.82 -21.96
N GLU A 90 -2.14 -10.30 -21.53
CA GLU A 90 -2.34 -11.10 -20.31
C GLU A 90 -1.74 -10.42 -19.06
N ILE A 91 -1.84 -9.10 -19.00
CA ILE A 91 -1.29 -8.31 -17.90
C ILE A 91 -2.30 -8.33 -16.75
N PRO A 92 -1.92 -8.76 -15.53
CA PRO A 92 -2.88 -8.86 -14.45
C PRO A 92 -3.44 -7.48 -14.05
N THR A 93 -4.75 -7.40 -13.82
CA THR A 93 -5.46 -6.14 -13.57
C THR A 93 -6.21 -6.15 -12.24
N VAL A 94 -6.50 -4.96 -11.73
CA VAL A 94 -7.51 -4.80 -10.68
C VAL A 94 -8.87 -5.34 -11.13
N THR A 95 -9.73 -5.69 -10.17
CA THR A 95 -11.11 -6.11 -10.45
C THR A 95 -11.89 -5.01 -11.17
N ARG A 96 -12.58 -5.38 -12.26
CA ARG A 96 -13.39 -4.48 -13.08
C ARG A 96 -14.86 -4.65 -12.73
N PHE A 97 -15.41 -3.75 -11.92
CA PHE A 97 -16.81 -3.84 -11.47
C PHE A 97 -17.84 -3.39 -12.51
N GLY A 98 -17.40 -2.81 -13.63
CA GLY A 98 -18.27 -2.33 -14.72
C GLY A 98 -18.41 -0.81 -14.76
N LYS A 99 -19.44 -0.35 -15.48
CA LYS A 99 -19.79 1.06 -15.64
C LYS A 99 -20.99 1.40 -14.77
N TYR A 100 -20.97 2.58 -14.19
CA TYR A 100 -21.99 3.06 -13.26
C TYR A 100 -22.35 4.51 -13.59
N THR A 101 -23.57 4.88 -13.20
CA THR A 101 -24.13 6.22 -13.28
C THR A 101 -24.60 6.65 -11.87
N PRO A 102 -24.90 7.94 -11.64
CA PRO A 102 -25.41 8.38 -10.34
C PRO A 102 -26.69 7.65 -9.87
N SER A 103 -27.50 7.10 -10.77
CA SER A 103 -28.68 6.30 -10.40
C SER A 103 -28.34 4.92 -9.83
N ASP A 104 -27.11 4.43 -9.99
CA ASP A 104 -26.67 3.11 -9.52
C ASP A 104 -26.18 3.10 -8.06
N THR A 105 -26.39 4.20 -7.33
CA THR A 105 -25.90 4.38 -5.96
C THR A 105 -26.22 3.21 -5.03
N LYS A 106 -27.42 2.61 -5.11
CA LYS A 106 -27.78 1.46 -4.27
C LYS A 106 -26.87 0.25 -4.49
N LYS A 107 -26.59 -0.08 -5.76
CA LYS A 107 -25.71 -1.18 -6.14
C LYS A 107 -24.26 -0.91 -5.72
N LEU A 108 -23.81 0.34 -5.84
CA LEU A 108 -22.48 0.74 -5.35
C LEU A 108 -22.35 0.53 -3.84
N ILE A 109 -23.38 0.88 -3.06
CA ILE A 109 -23.41 0.66 -1.61
C ILE A 109 -23.31 -0.83 -1.26
N GLU A 110 -24.00 -1.70 -2.01
CA GLU A 110 -23.89 -3.16 -1.82
C GLU A 110 -22.45 -3.64 -2.05
N HIS A 111 -21.81 -3.19 -3.14
CA HIS A 111 -20.42 -3.53 -3.39
C HIS A 111 -19.45 -2.98 -2.33
N ILE A 112 -19.69 -1.78 -1.78
CA ILE A 112 -18.88 -1.23 -0.68
C ILE A 112 -18.98 -2.13 0.55
N LYS A 113 -20.18 -2.61 0.89
CA LYS A 113 -20.38 -3.53 2.01
C LYS A 113 -19.64 -4.85 1.80
N GLU A 114 -19.78 -5.45 0.63
CA GLU A 114 -19.08 -6.69 0.28
C GLU A 114 -17.55 -6.54 0.36
N LEU A 115 -17.01 -5.43 -0.14
CA LEU A 115 -15.57 -5.15 -0.04
C LEU A 115 -15.14 -4.97 1.41
N ASN A 116 -15.92 -4.24 2.22
CA ASN A 116 -15.64 -4.02 3.62
C ASN A 116 -15.63 -5.34 4.41
N GLU A 117 -16.61 -6.22 4.17
CA GLU A 117 -16.68 -7.56 4.78
C GLU A 117 -15.51 -8.46 4.38
N LYS A 118 -15.07 -8.36 3.11
CA LYS A 118 -13.90 -9.08 2.61
C LYS A 118 -12.58 -8.48 3.08
N GLY A 119 -12.60 -7.29 3.71
CA GLY A 119 -11.40 -6.59 4.15
C GLY A 119 -10.59 -5.94 3.03
N CYS A 120 -11.23 -5.61 1.90
CA CYS A 120 -10.64 -4.90 0.77
C CYS A 120 -10.62 -3.37 0.99
N GLU A 121 -9.65 -2.69 0.36
CA GLU A 121 -9.45 -1.24 0.52
C GLU A 121 -10.64 -0.40 0.06
N GLY A 122 -11.17 -0.66 -1.15
CA GLY A 122 -12.31 0.09 -1.69
C GLY A 122 -12.32 0.23 -3.22
N PHE A 123 -12.80 1.37 -3.71
CA PHE A 123 -13.02 1.67 -5.13
C PHE A 123 -12.19 2.84 -5.63
N VAL A 124 -11.86 2.77 -6.93
CA VAL A 124 -11.45 3.91 -7.74
C VAL A 124 -12.47 4.10 -8.86
N PHE A 125 -13.19 5.21 -8.83
CA PHE A 125 -14.11 5.62 -9.88
C PHE A 125 -13.34 6.41 -10.93
N LYS A 126 -13.29 5.87 -12.15
CA LYS A 126 -12.66 6.52 -13.30
C LYS A 126 -13.74 7.06 -14.21
N PRO A 127 -13.71 8.36 -14.52
CA PRO A 127 -14.72 8.95 -15.38
C PRO A 127 -14.56 8.46 -16.82
N THR A 128 -15.67 8.38 -17.53
CA THR A 128 -15.67 8.13 -18.98
C THR A 128 -15.34 9.40 -19.77
N ASN A 129 -15.63 10.57 -19.20
CA ASN A 129 -15.20 11.86 -19.72
C ASN A 129 -13.84 12.25 -19.12
N PRO A 130 -12.77 12.39 -19.93
CA PRO A 130 -11.44 12.76 -19.43
C PRO A 130 -11.36 14.12 -18.71
N ALA A 131 -12.35 15.00 -18.88
CA ALA A 131 -12.41 16.29 -18.19
C ALA A 131 -12.83 16.17 -16.70
N GLU A 132 -13.42 15.04 -16.31
CA GLU A 132 -13.86 14.79 -14.93
C GLU A 132 -12.72 14.21 -14.07
N LYS A 133 -12.89 14.26 -12.75
CA LYS A 133 -11.88 13.80 -11.80
C LYS A 133 -12.08 12.32 -11.45
N THR A 134 -10.96 11.62 -11.32
CA THR A 134 -10.94 10.29 -10.66
C THR A 134 -11.26 10.46 -9.18
N LEU A 135 -12.15 9.62 -8.66
CA LEU A 135 -12.52 9.59 -7.24
C LEU A 135 -12.10 8.27 -6.63
N LYS A 136 -11.78 8.29 -5.34
CA LYS A 136 -11.57 7.07 -4.55
C LYS A 136 -12.50 7.05 -3.35
N TYR A 137 -12.96 5.86 -3.01
CA TYR A 137 -13.74 5.60 -1.82
C TYR A 137 -13.13 4.40 -1.10
N VAL A 138 -12.84 4.55 0.19
CA VAL A 138 -12.20 3.50 1.01
C VAL A 138 -13.19 2.97 2.03
N THR A 139 -13.08 1.69 2.35
CA THR A 139 -13.93 1.00 3.34
C THR A 139 -13.53 1.41 4.76
N VAL A 140 -14.47 1.26 5.71
CA VAL A 140 -14.18 1.53 7.13
C VAL A 140 -13.17 0.53 7.68
N ASP A 141 -13.26 -0.74 7.29
CA ASP A 141 -12.30 -1.76 7.69
C ASP A 141 -10.88 -1.39 7.24
N SER A 142 -10.71 -0.86 6.02
CA SER A 142 -9.43 -0.33 5.55
C SER A 142 -8.93 0.84 6.40
N CYS A 143 -9.79 1.78 6.78
CA CYS A 143 -9.41 2.87 7.67
C CYS A 143 -8.95 2.37 9.05
N LEU A 144 -9.66 1.38 9.63
CA LEU A 144 -9.31 0.83 10.94
C LEU A 144 -8.02 -0.01 10.90
N LYS A 145 -7.80 -0.76 9.82
CA LYS A 145 -6.54 -1.48 9.57
C LYS A 145 -5.35 -0.54 9.46
N ASP A 146 -5.50 0.51 8.66
CA ASP A 146 -4.45 1.53 8.53
C ASP A 146 -4.14 2.19 9.87
N ILE A 147 -5.16 2.52 10.68
CA ILE A 147 -4.98 3.05 12.03
C ILE A 147 -4.19 2.03 12.87
N LYS A 148 -4.58 0.75 12.84
CA LYS A 148 -3.94 -0.31 13.61
C LYS A 148 -2.47 -0.51 13.25
N VAL A 149 -2.15 -0.55 11.97
CA VAL A 149 -0.76 -0.75 11.53
C VAL A 149 0.10 0.45 11.85
N ASN A 150 -0.38 1.66 11.56
CA ASN A 150 0.43 2.87 11.67
C ASN A 150 0.46 3.44 13.09
N SER A 151 -0.49 3.10 13.97
CA SER A 151 -0.46 3.54 15.38
C SER A 151 0.76 2.98 16.11
N SER A 152 1.22 1.78 15.74
CA SER A 152 2.44 1.17 16.26
C SER A 152 3.69 2.05 16.07
N VAL A 153 3.69 2.89 15.04
CA VAL A 153 4.79 3.79 14.66
C VAL A 153 4.26 5.21 14.43
N MET A 154 3.31 5.63 15.28
CA MET A 154 2.50 6.84 15.08
C MET A 154 3.32 8.09 14.75
N ILE A 155 4.51 8.21 15.33
CA ILE A 155 5.38 9.39 15.24
C ILE A 155 6.15 9.43 13.91
N GLU A 156 6.26 8.29 13.23
CA GLU A 156 6.77 8.21 11.86
C GLU A 156 5.77 8.77 10.83
N THR A 157 4.51 9.00 11.25
CA THR A 157 3.39 9.32 10.36
C THR A 157 2.79 10.69 10.71
N PRO A 158 2.45 11.54 9.72
CA PRO A 158 1.77 12.81 9.98
C PRO A 158 0.44 12.60 10.71
N ALA A 159 0.08 13.50 11.63
CA ALA A 159 -1.15 13.39 12.42
C ALA A 159 -2.41 13.35 11.54
N GLU A 160 -2.40 14.03 10.39
CA GLU A 160 -3.49 14.05 9.42
C GLU A 160 -3.81 12.66 8.84
N PHE A 161 -2.86 11.74 8.88
CA PHE A 161 -3.09 10.35 8.49
C PHE A 161 -4.20 9.72 9.32
N PHE A 162 -4.17 9.96 10.64
CA PHE A 162 -5.13 9.41 11.60
C PHE A 162 -6.44 10.19 11.58
N THR A 163 -6.38 11.52 11.65
CA THR A 163 -7.58 12.35 11.70
C THR A 163 -8.45 12.18 10.45
N HIS A 164 -7.85 12.09 9.25
CA HIS A 164 -8.59 11.82 8.03
C HIS A 164 -9.27 10.45 8.03
N ARG A 165 -8.68 9.42 8.64
CA ARG A 165 -9.28 8.07 8.72
C ARG A 165 -10.43 8.04 9.71
N ILE A 166 -10.26 8.70 10.86
CA ILE A 166 -11.34 8.87 11.83
C ILE A 166 -12.52 9.58 11.18
N LEU A 167 -12.29 10.70 10.48
CA LEU A 167 -13.35 11.44 9.79
C LEU A 167 -14.06 10.60 8.73
N ARG A 168 -13.33 9.86 7.89
CA ARG A 168 -13.93 8.96 6.89
C ARG A 168 -14.82 7.90 7.54
N THR A 169 -14.36 7.33 8.65
CA THR A 169 -15.12 6.35 9.42
C THR A 169 -16.42 6.94 9.97
N ILE A 170 -16.37 8.13 10.58
CA ILE A 170 -17.58 8.77 11.12
C ILE A 170 -18.56 9.15 9.99
N ILE A 171 -18.06 9.69 8.88
CA ILE A 171 -18.90 10.03 7.72
C ILE A 171 -19.58 8.78 7.15
N TYR A 172 -18.88 7.65 7.05
CA TYR A 172 -19.48 6.38 6.63
C TYR A 172 -20.64 5.95 7.53
N LEU A 173 -20.45 6.00 8.86
CA LEU A 173 -21.51 5.62 9.80
C LEU A 173 -22.74 6.52 9.62
N LEU A 174 -22.54 7.83 9.47
CA LEU A 174 -23.62 8.79 9.22
C LEU A 174 -24.31 8.54 7.87
N GLU A 175 -23.55 8.35 6.79
CA GLU A 175 -24.06 8.08 5.44
C GLU A 175 -24.98 6.83 5.41
N HIS A 176 -24.64 5.82 6.20
CA HIS A 176 -25.38 4.56 6.25
C HIS A 176 -26.38 4.44 7.42
N ASN A 177 -26.55 5.50 8.22
CA ASN A 177 -27.36 5.50 9.44
C ASN A 177 -26.99 4.36 10.41
N PHE A 178 -25.71 4.03 10.50
CA PHE A 178 -25.20 3.08 11.48
C PHE A 178 -24.95 3.77 12.82
N PRO A 179 -25.28 3.12 13.96
CA PRO A 179 -25.01 3.68 15.26
C PRO A 179 -23.50 3.71 15.53
N LEU A 180 -23.04 4.74 16.24
CA LEU A 180 -21.76 4.71 16.92
C LEU A 180 -21.94 3.97 18.25
N ASP A 181 -21.94 2.65 18.20
CA ASP A 181 -22.15 1.80 19.37
C ASP A 181 -20.86 1.50 20.14
N LYS A 182 -21.02 0.83 21.28
CA LYS A 182 -19.92 0.46 22.16
C LYS A 182 -18.90 -0.47 21.46
N ALA A 183 -19.37 -1.42 20.66
CA ALA A 183 -18.49 -2.37 19.97
C ALA A 183 -17.62 -1.66 18.93
N PHE A 184 -18.18 -0.68 18.22
CA PHE A 184 -17.43 0.14 17.27
C PHE A 184 -16.37 1.00 17.95
N LEU A 185 -16.74 1.63 19.07
CA LEU A 185 -15.83 2.43 19.90
C LEU A 185 -14.68 1.57 20.44
N GLU A 186 -14.97 0.37 20.95
CA GLU A 186 -13.97 -0.59 21.43
C GLU A 186 -13.03 -1.01 20.30
N LYS A 187 -13.55 -1.46 19.15
CA LYS A 187 -12.72 -1.85 17.98
C LYS A 187 -11.79 -0.71 17.53
N THR A 188 -12.29 0.52 17.52
CA THR A 188 -11.49 1.70 17.11
C THR A 188 -10.45 2.06 18.16
N GLY A 189 -10.81 2.01 19.44
CA GLY A 189 -9.90 2.24 20.55
C GLY A 189 -8.77 1.20 20.60
N GLU A 190 -9.10 -0.07 20.38
CA GLU A 190 -8.11 -1.15 20.27
C GLU A 190 -7.16 -0.94 19.09
N ALA A 191 -7.69 -0.62 17.90
CA ALA A 191 -6.86 -0.32 16.74
C ALA A 191 -5.87 0.83 17.01
N LEU A 192 -6.30 1.86 17.73
CA LEU A 192 -5.43 3.01 18.02
C LEU A 192 -4.44 2.73 19.16
N LEU A 193 -4.94 2.30 20.32
CA LEU A 193 -4.18 2.35 21.57
C LEU A 193 -3.34 1.10 21.82
N LEU A 194 -3.82 -0.08 21.41
CA LEU A 194 -3.13 -1.33 21.71
C LEU A 194 -1.74 -1.40 21.04
N PRO A 195 -1.58 -1.08 19.74
CA PRO A 195 -0.26 -1.14 19.11
C PRO A 195 0.72 -0.10 19.67
N ILE A 196 0.22 1.07 20.10
CA ILE A 196 1.02 2.09 20.80
C ILE A 196 1.53 1.53 22.12
N PHE A 197 0.64 0.94 22.92
CA PHE A 197 0.99 0.39 24.22
C PHE A 197 2.05 -0.72 24.08
N GLU A 198 1.85 -1.67 23.17
CA GLU A 198 2.79 -2.78 22.93
C GLU A 198 4.19 -2.28 22.53
N ASN A 199 4.28 -1.26 21.69
CA ASN A 199 5.57 -0.68 21.31
C ASN A 199 6.16 0.24 22.38
N ALA A 200 5.34 0.89 23.20
CA ALA A 200 5.80 1.63 24.36
C ALA A 200 6.42 0.69 25.41
N GLU A 201 5.82 -0.47 25.67
CA GLU A 201 6.40 -1.48 26.57
C GLU A 201 7.78 -1.96 26.09
N LYS A 202 7.94 -2.20 24.78
CA LYS A 202 9.25 -2.54 24.18
C LYS A 202 10.24 -1.41 24.39
N ALA A 203 9.85 -0.20 24.00
CA ALA A 203 10.72 0.96 24.10
C ALA A 203 11.17 1.19 25.55
N VAL A 204 10.28 1.14 26.54
CA VAL A 204 10.60 1.33 27.97
C VAL A 204 11.62 0.31 28.48
N LYS A 205 11.64 -0.91 27.94
CA LYS A 205 12.64 -1.95 28.24
C LYS A 205 13.97 -1.76 27.50
N GLY A 206 14.08 -0.73 26.66
CA GLY A 206 15.24 -0.47 25.81
C GLY A 206 15.25 -1.28 24.51
N GLU A 207 14.13 -1.90 24.15
CA GLU A 207 14.00 -2.65 22.90
C GLU A 207 13.60 -1.71 21.75
N MET A 208 14.33 -1.76 20.64
CA MET A 208 14.08 -0.91 19.47
C MET A 208 12.72 -1.23 18.83
N ILE A 209 11.97 -0.19 18.47
CA ILE A 209 10.73 -0.35 17.68
C ILE A 209 11.12 -0.62 16.23
N VAL A 210 10.65 -1.74 15.69
CA VAL A 210 10.96 -2.16 14.32
C VAL A 210 9.73 -2.66 13.58
N GLU A 211 9.70 -2.38 12.27
CA GLU A 211 8.80 -3.03 11.32
C GLU A 211 9.59 -4.14 10.60
N ARG A 212 9.01 -5.34 10.47
CA ARG A 212 9.69 -6.50 9.88
C ARG A 212 9.10 -6.82 8.50
N PHE A 213 9.98 -7.05 7.55
CA PHE A 213 9.62 -7.31 6.16
C PHE A 213 10.28 -8.60 5.67
N ASN A 214 9.51 -9.36 4.92
CA ASN A 214 9.99 -10.49 4.13
C ASN A 214 9.78 -10.15 2.67
N VAL A 215 10.75 -10.43 1.81
CA VAL A 215 10.64 -10.19 0.37
C VAL A 215 11.38 -11.24 -0.43
N ARG A 216 10.96 -11.47 -1.68
CA ARG A 216 11.62 -12.37 -2.63
C ARG A 216 12.23 -11.58 -3.78
N PHE A 217 13.46 -11.92 -4.16
CA PHE A 217 14.15 -11.37 -5.32
C PHE A 217 14.58 -12.45 -6.31
N ASN A 218 14.47 -12.20 -7.60
CA ASN A 218 15.06 -13.00 -8.67
C ASN A 218 16.59 -12.90 -8.64
N LYS A 219 17.15 -11.69 -8.53
CA LYS A 219 18.61 -11.45 -8.62
C LYS A 219 19.18 -10.92 -7.31
N LYS A 220 20.18 -11.62 -6.74
CA LYS A 220 20.88 -11.24 -5.50
C LYS A 220 21.36 -9.78 -5.49
N GLN A 221 21.88 -9.30 -6.62
CA GLN A 221 22.38 -7.92 -6.75
C GLN A 221 21.32 -6.85 -6.46
N ASN A 222 20.04 -7.15 -6.68
CA ASN A 222 18.95 -6.20 -6.46
C ASN A 222 18.60 -6.05 -4.97
N ILE A 223 19.03 -6.99 -4.12
CA ILE A 223 18.99 -6.85 -2.66
C ILE A 223 19.86 -5.67 -2.26
N THR A 224 21.15 -5.67 -2.64
CA THR A 224 22.09 -4.57 -2.32
C THR A 224 21.57 -3.23 -2.83
N LYS A 225 21.05 -3.19 -4.06
CA LYS A 225 20.45 -1.98 -4.62
C LYS A 225 19.24 -1.49 -3.81
N LEU A 226 18.40 -2.38 -3.28
CA LEU A 226 17.26 -1.97 -2.44
C LEU A 226 17.74 -1.29 -1.16
N PHE A 227 18.75 -1.83 -0.47
CA PHE A 227 19.29 -1.20 0.74
C PHE A 227 20.00 0.13 0.45
N GLU A 228 20.67 0.26 -0.71
CA GLU A 228 21.18 1.55 -1.18
C GLU A 228 20.05 2.55 -1.46
N HIS A 229 18.95 2.09 -2.04
CA HIS A 229 17.75 2.90 -2.26
C HIS A 229 17.14 3.38 -0.93
N PHE A 230 16.98 2.50 0.06
CA PHE A 230 16.52 2.88 1.41
C PHE A 230 17.42 3.95 2.03
N ARG A 231 18.74 3.78 1.96
CA ARG A 231 19.70 4.78 2.46
C ARG A 231 19.53 6.14 1.80
N LYS A 232 19.32 6.19 0.48
CA LYS A 232 19.06 7.44 -0.26
C LYS A 232 17.74 8.09 0.17
N CYS A 233 16.74 7.28 0.51
CA CYS A 233 15.46 7.72 1.04
C CYS A 233 15.48 7.99 2.56
N LYS A 234 16.65 7.92 3.22
CA LYS A 234 16.81 8.06 4.68
C LYS A 234 15.96 7.09 5.49
N VAL A 235 15.68 5.92 4.92
CA VAL A 235 15.03 4.80 5.62
C VAL A 235 16.13 3.96 6.26
N ASP A 236 16.05 3.79 7.57
CA ASP A 236 16.96 2.91 8.31
C ASP A 236 16.47 1.47 8.23
N ALA A 237 17.06 0.69 7.31
CA ALA A 237 16.75 -0.71 7.10
C ALA A 237 17.99 -1.57 7.38
N GLU A 238 17.80 -2.63 8.18
CA GLU A 238 18.82 -3.59 8.55
C GLU A 238 18.49 -4.98 7.98
N LEU A 239 19.43 -5.56 7.24
CA LEU A 239 19.32 -6.91 6.70
C LEU A 239 19.45 -7.94 7.83
N ILE A 240 18.43 -8.77 8.03
CA ILE A 240 18.44 -9.83 9.05
C ILE A 240 18.91 -11.15 8.45
N SER A 241 18.34 -11.54 7.32
CA SER A 241 18.74 -12.79 6.66
C SER A 241 18.56 -12.71 5.14
N GLN A 242 19.36 -13.49 4.42
CA GLN A 242 19.16 -13.74 2.99
C GLN A 242 19.51 -15.19 2.68
N LYS A 243 18.63 -15.89 1.97
CA LYS A 243 18.86 -17.29 1.56
C LYS A 243 18.27 -17.54 0.18
N LYS A 244 18.98 -18.32 -0.64
CA LYS A 244 18.45 -18.76 -1.94
C LYS A 244 17.54 -19.98 -1.72
N VAL A 245 16.28 -19.88 -2.14
CA VAL A 245 15.29 -20.95 -2.09
C VAL A 245 14.63 -21.05 -3.45
N GLY A 246 14.82 -22.17 -4.15
CA GLY A 246 14.39 -22.33 -5.53
C GLY A 246 14.97 -21.24 -6.45
N LYS A 247 14.11 -20.54 -7.18
CA LYS A 247 14.51 -19.45 -8.09
C LYS A 247 14.70 -18.10 -7.39
N TYR A 248 14.24 -17.95 -6.15
CA TYR A 248 14.24 -16.68 -5.42
C TYR A 248 15.31 -16.60 -4.33
N TRP A 249 15.74 -15.39 -4.04
CA TRP A 249 16.40 -15.00 -2.80
C TRP A 249 15.34 -14.50 -1.83
N HIS A 250 15.11 -15.26 -0.77
CA HIS A 250 14.26 -14.84 0.34
C HIS A 250 15.09 -13.98 1.27
N VAL A 251 14.59 -12.78 1.54
CA VAL A 251 15.27 -11.75 2.32
C VAL A 251 14.35 -11.31 3.44
N GLU A 252 14.89 -11.28 4.64
CA GLU A 252 14.26 -10.69 5.80
C GLU A 252 15.04 -9.44 6.20
N PHE A 253 14.33 -8.36 6.45
CA PHE A 253 14.92 -7.13 6.95
C PHE A 253 13.97 -6.43 7.92
N VAL A 254 14.53 -5.53 8.71
CA VAL A 254 13.75 -4.67 9.61
C VAL A 254 13.97 -3.21 9.28
N ARG A 255 12.92 -2.40 9.36
CA ARG A 255 13.03 -0.94 9.42
C ARG A 255 13.03 -0.50 10.88
N ARG A 256 14.03 0.28 11.29
CA ARG A 256 14.11 0.84 12.64
C ARG A 256 13.36 2.17 12.70
N CYS A 257 12.41 2.28 13.63
CA CYS A 257 11.52 3.43 13.77
C CYS A 257 12.03 4.36 14.88
N PHE A 258 13.13 5.06 14.59
CA PHE A 258 13.86 5.86 15.57
C PHE A 258 13.03 7.00 16.15
N ALA A 259 12.23 7.70 15.35
CA ALA A 259 11.46 8.83 15.84
C ALA A 259 10.42 8.37 16.88
N SER A 260 9.76 7.25 16.60
CA SER A 260 8.84 6.62 17.55
C SER A 260 9.54 6.13 18.82
N TYR A 261 10.70 5.49 18.68
CA TYR A 261 11.46 4.98 19.82
C TYR A 261 11.98 6.12 20.73
N GLU A 262 12.58 7.15 20.15
CA GLU A 262 13.19 8.27 20.87
C GLU A 262 12.16 9.09 21.64
N ILE A 263 11.01 9.41 21.03
CA ILE A 263 10.01 10.22 21.71
C ILE A 263 9.41 9.47 22.92
N ILE A 264 9.15 8.16 22.80
CA ILE A 264 8.65 7.34 23.91
C ILE A 264 9.70 7.29 25.02
N GLN A 265 10.96 7.09 24.68
CA GLN A 265 12.08 7.10 25.64
C GLN A 265 12.20 8.45 26.38
N ASN A 266 12.01 9.57 25.67
CA ASN A 266 12.06 10.90 26.26
C ASN A 266 10.90 11.12 27.24
N TYR A 267 9.67 10.77 26.86
CA TYR A 267 8.52 10.82 27.76
C TYR A 267 8.71 9.95 28.99
N TRP A 268 9.17 8.71 28.81
CA TRP A 268 9.42 7.78 29.92
C TRP A 268 10.46 8.30 30.92
N LYS A 269 11.49 8.99 30.44
CA LYS A 269 12.53 9.60 31.27
C LYS A 269 12.12 10.95 31.88
N GLY A 270 10.90 11.43 31.61
CA GLY A 270 10.39 12.69 32.15
C GLY A 270 10.98 13.95 31.51
N PHE A 271 11.42 13.87 30.25
CA PHE A 271 11.84 15.07 29.52
C PHE A 271 10.65 16.01 29.33
N SER A 272 10.89 17.32 29.48
CA SER A 272 9.88 18.34 29.20
C SER A 272 9.84 18.66 27.70
N HIS A 273 8.64 18.99 27.22
CA HIS A 273 8.38 19.49 25.87
C HIS A 273 7.48 20.72 25.94
N PHE A 274 7.61 21.60 24.94
CA PHE A 274 6.68 22.69 24.68
C PHE A 274 5.83 22.29 23.47
N ASP A 275 4.52 22.48 23.60
CA ASP A 275 3.56 22.32 22.52
C ASP A 275 3.46 23.57 21.65
#